data_AF-A0A3N5RZK3-F1
#
_entry.id   AF-A0A3N5RZK3-F1
#
_cell.length_a   1.000
_cell.length_b   1.000
_cell.length_c   1.000
_cell.angle_alpha   90.00
_cell.angle_beta   90.00
_cell.angle_gamma   90.00
#
_symmetry.space_group_name_H-M   'P 1'
#
loop_
_entity.id
_entity.type
_entity.pdbx_description
1 polymer ?
#
loop_
_entity_poly.entity_id
_entity_poly.type
_entity_poly.pdbx_seq_one_letter_code
_entity_poly.pdbx_strand_id
1 'polypeptide(L)' 'MLCTSFGAEAVELVARHEFGKMVAFLGTHVGSVTLSAAVDQLKTVPTRGGLLGTARALGVCLGD' A
#
# COMPACT_ATOMS: atom_id res chain seq x y z
N MET A 1 -3.16 -12.66 8.94
CA MET A 1 -4.58 -12.35 8.62
C MET A 1 -4.77 -11.32 7.50
N LEU A 2 -3.73 -10.61 7.02
CA LEU A 2 -3.89 -9.62 5.95
C LEU A 2 -4.43 -10.24 4.65
N CYS A 3 -3.83 -11.33 4.14
CA CYS A 3 -4.32 -11.97 2.90
C CYS A 3 -5.81 -12.32 2.93
N THR A 4 -6.32 -12.77 4.09
CA THR A 4 -7.73 -13.12 4.25
C THR A 4 -8.63 -11.88 4.16
N SER A 5 -8.24 -10.78 4.82
CA SER A 5 -8.97 -9.51 4.75
C SER A 5 -8.95 -8.89 3.35
N PHE A 6 -7.81 -8.96 2.65
CA PHE A 6 -7.71 -8.49 1.27
C PHE A 6 -8.59 -9.31 0.31
N GLY A 7 -8.62 -10.63 0.48
CA GLY A 7 -9.48 -11.51 -0.32
C GLY A 7 -10.97 -11.24 -0.08
N ALA A 8 -11.38 -11.02 1.19
CA ALA A 8 -12.76 -10.70 1.53
C ALA A 8 -13.22 -9.38 0.88
N GLU A 9 -12.42 -8.32 0.97
CA GLU A 9 -12.70 -7.03 0.32
C GLU A 9 -12.73 -7.12 -1.21
N ALA A 10 -11.87 -7.95 -1.80
CA ALA A 10 -11.87 -8.17 -3.25
C ALA A 10 -13.17 -8.84 -3.72
N VAL A 11 -13.68 -9.81 -2.95
CA VAL A 11 -14.94 -10.49 -3.24
C VAL A 11 -16.14 -9.54 -3.06
N GLU A 12 -16.14 -8.71 -2.03
CA GLU A 12 -17.15 -7.65 -1.82
C GLU A 12 -17.22 -6.67 -3.00
N LEU A 13 -16.07 -6.23 -3.52
CA LEU A 13 -16.02 -5.33 -4.68
C LEU A 13 -16.58 -5.98 -5.95
N VAL A 14 -16.26 -7.25 -6.19
CA VAL A 14 -16.81 -8.01 -7.32
C VAL A 14 -18.32 -8.21 -7.16
N ALA A 15 -18.80 -8.53 -5.97
CA ALA A 15 -20.23 -8.67 -5.68
C ALA A 15 -21.00 -7.35 -5.89
N ARG A 16 -20.36 -6.20 -5.65
CA ARG A 16 -20.91 -4.86 -5.89
C ARG A 16 -20.76 -4.40 -7.35
N HIS A 17 -20.19 -5.22 -8.24
CA HIS A 17 -19.88 -4.88 -9.64
C HIS A 17 -18.99 -3.63 -9.78
N GLU A 18 -18.20 -3.32 -8.75
CA GLU A 18 -17.33 -2.14 -8.72
C GLU A 18 -15.95 -2.47 -9.29
N PHE A 19 -15.90 -2.57 -10.61
CA PHE A 19 -14.66 -2.77 -11.36
C PHE A 19 -13.84 -1.48 -11.43
N GLY A 20 -12.52 -1.59 -11.61
CA GLY A 20 -11.63 -0.43 -11.66
C GLY A 20 -11.21 0.09 -10.28
N LYS A 21 -11.43 -0.68 -9.22
CA LYS A 21 -10.92 -0.44 -7.87
C LYS A 21 -9.91 -1.52 -7.46
N MET A 22 -8.90 -1.13 -6.70
CA MET A 22 -7.86 -2.00 -6.12
C MET A 22 -8.06 -2.06 -4.61
N VAL A 23 -7.90 -3.25 -4.02
CA VAL A 23 -7.86 -3.40 -2.57
C VAL A 23 -6.46 -3.03 -2.07
N ALA A 24 -6.38 -2.09 -1.13
CA ALA A 24 -5.14 -1.59 -0.58
C ALA A 24 -5.20 -1.50 0.95
N PHE A 25 -4.03 -1.61 1.59
CA PHE A 25 -3.90 -1.37 3.03
C PHE A 25 -3.62 0.12 3.27
N LEU A 26 -4.61 0.83 3.80
CA LEU A 26 -4.60 2.28 4.05
C LEU A 26 -4.03 2.60 5.43
N GLY A 27 -2.93 1.95 5.79
CA GLY A 27 -2.18 2.14 7.04
C GLY A 27 -2.81 1.51 8.28
N THR A 28 -4.12 1.66 8.48
CA THR A 28 -4.85 1.14 9.66
C THR A 28 -5.88 0.08 9.35
N HIS A 29 -6.32 -0.01 8.09
CA HIS A 29 -7.35 -0.95 7.64
C HIS A 29 -7.16 -1.34 6.17
N VAL A 30 -7.80 -2.43 5.76
CA VAL A 30 -7.92 -2.84 4.36
C VAL A 30 -9.14 -2.11 3.79
N GLY A 31 -9.00 -1.51 2.61
CA GLY A 31 -10.09 -0.83 1.92
C GLY A 31 -9.89 -0.83 0.41
N SER A 32 -10.80 -0.19 -0.31
CA SER A 32 -10.76 -0.09 -1.77
C SER A 32 -10.42 1.33 -2.22
N VAL A 33 -9.55 1.44 -3.23
CA VAL A 33 -9.19 2.71 -3.88
C VAL A 33 -9.40 2.60 -5.38
N THR A 34 -9.77 3.70 -6.05
CA THR A 34 -9.84 3.67 -7.52
C THR A 34 -8.44 3.52 -8.09
N LEU A 35 -8.32 2.79 -9.21
CA LEU A 35 -7.04 2.67 -9.91
C LEU A 35 -6.47 4.04 -10.30
N SER A 36 -7.33 5.02 -10.63
CA SER A 36 -6.92 6.41 -10.88
C SER A 36 -6.24 7.06 -9.67
N ALA A 37 -6.79 6.91 -8.47
CA ALA A 37 -6.19 7.44 -7.25
C ALA A 37 -4.90 6.69 -6.87
N ALA A 38 -4.83 5.39 -7.18
CA ALA A 38 -3.65 4.57 -6.90
C ALA A 38 -2.43 4.93 -7.77
N VAL A 39 -2.64 5.35 -9.02
CA VAL A 39 -1.55 5.76 -9.92
C VAL A 39 -1.17 7.24 -9.76
N ASP A 40 -2.07 8.06 -9.22
CA ASP A 40 -1.83 9.50 -9.00
C ASP A 40 -0.75 9.76 -7.93
N GLN A 41 -0.70 8.92 -6.89
CA GLN A 41 0.33 9.01 -5.86
C GLN A 41 1.19 7.74 -5.82
N LEU A 42 2.35 7.82 -6.47
CA LEU A 42 3.40 6.82 -6.30
C LEU A 42 3.87 6.84 -4.84
N LYS A 43 3.75 5.69 -4.17
CA LYS A 43 4.28 5.49 -2.82
C LYS A 43 5.81 5.40 -2.88
N THR A 44 6.45 6.55 -2.97
CA THR A 44 7.91 6.67 -2.90
C THR A 44 8.35 6.49 -1.45
N VAL A 45 9.49 5.82 -1.26
CA VAL A 45 10.09 5.74 0.08
C VAL A 45 10.52 7.15 0.47
N PRO A 46 10.02 7.72 1.59
CA PRO A 46 10.37 9.07 1.97
C PRO A 46 11.86 9.15 2.28
N THR A 47 12.61 9.85 1.43
CA THR A 47 14.08 9.96 1.48
C THR A 47 14.62 10.66 2.74
N ARG A 48 13.76 11.33 3.50
CA ARG A 48 14.04 11.96 4.80
C ARG A 48 13.33 11.28 5.98
N GLY A 49 12.81 10.08 5.80
CA GLY A 49 12.20 9.32 6.90
C GLY A 49 13.25 8.81 7.89
N GLY A 50 12.95 8.84 9.19
CA GLY A 50 13.83 8.32 10.24
C GLY A 50 14.32 6.88 9.98
N LEU A 51 13.55 6.10 9.23
CA LEU A 51 13.91 4.75 8.78
C LEU A 51 15.20 4.72 7.94
N LEU A 52 15.46 5.72 7.09
CA LEU A 52 16.71 5.80 6.31
C LEU A 52 17.89 6.17 7.21
N GLY A 53 17.66 7.06 8.19
CA GLY A 53 18.66 7.38 9.21
C GLY A 53 19.03 6.14 10.03
N THR A 54 18.03 5.37 10.48
CA THR A 54 18.23 4.10 11.18
C THR A 54 18.89 3.06 10.29
N ALA A 55 18.49 2.94 9.03
CA ALA A 55 19.09 2.02 8.07
C ALA A 55 20.58 2.35 7.82
N ARG A 56 20.93 3.63 7.62
CA ARG A 56 22.34 4.05 7.49
C ARG A 56 23.12 3.81 8.80
N ALA A 57 22.52 4.09 9.96
CA ALA A 57 23.16 3.84 11.25
C ALA A 57 23.42 2.35 11.53
N LEU A 58 22.57 1.47 10.98
CA LEU A 58 22.73 0.01 11.04
C LEU A 58 23.65 -0.56 9.95
N GLY A 59 24.24 0.30 9.08
CA GLY A 59 25.13 -0.13 8.00
C GLY A 59 24.42 -0.75 6.79
N VAL A 60 23.11 -0.51 6.64
CA VAL A 60 22.34 -0.98 5.47
C VAL A 60 22.70 -0.10 4.26
N CYS A 61 23.33 -0.69 3.25
CA CYS A 61 23.59 -0.02 1.98
C CYS A 61 22.27 0.25 1.25
N LEU A 62 21.96 1.54 1.06
CA LEU A 62 20.73 2.00 0.40
C LEU A 62 20.94 2.30 -1.10
N GLY A 63 22.08 1.91 -1.67
CA GLY A 63 22.38 2.08 -3.11
C GLY A 63 22.44 3.56 -3.53
N ASP A 64 23.21 4.36 -2.80
CA ASP A 64 23.70 5.67 -3.26
C ASP A 64 24.72 5.46 -4.39
#